data_AF-A0A954LMG4-F1
#
_entry.id   AF-A0A954LMG4-F1
#
_cell.length_a   1.000
_cell.length_b   1.000
_cell.length_c   1.000
_cell.angle_alpha   90.00
_cell.angle_beta   90.00
_cell.angle_gamma   90.00
#
_symmetry.space_group_name_H-M   'P 1'
#
loop_
_entity.id
_entity.type
_entity.pdbx_description
1 polymer ?
#
loop_
_entity_poly.entity_id
_entity_poly.type
_entity_poly.pdbx_seq_one_letter_code
_entity_poly.pdbx_strand_id
1 'polypeptide(L)'
;PQPKKPSPLNEPPPEVVQVQPNPKTVIAQKPEEADPAKPNPEELEKPDPPKPVDIPAALALKLVKFEQIQAAPFEELLFQVQEMSGVPIKRGKDVPEKANPIWSQPVSLRLKETTVKQVLESLLAKAQLSYTIESDHIELHSTK
;
A
#
# COMPACT_ATOMS: atom_id res chain seq x y z
N PRO A 1 -16.74 -38.26 42.90
CA PRO A 1 -18.12 -38.51 43.34
C PRO A 1 -18.69 -37.32 44.14
N GLN A 2 -19.53 -36.52 43.48
CA GLN A 2 -20.48 -35.58 44.06
C GLN A 2 -21.76 -35.60 43.20
N PRO A 3 -22.94 -35.27 43.75
CA PRO A 3 -24.20 -35.93 43.42
C PRO A 3 -25.23 -35.08 42.66
N LYS A 4 -26.06 -35.79 41.88
CA LYS A 4 -27.54 -35.71 41.73
C LYS A 4 -28.25 -34.37 41.37
N LYS A 5 -28.84 -34.38 40.15
CA LYS A 5 -30.27 -34.14 39.76
C LYS A 5 -30.96 -32.81 40.15
N PRO A 6 -32.15 -32.45 39.60
CA PRO A 6 -32.83 -32.80 38.33
C PRO A 6 -33.37 -31.55 37.58
N SER A 7 -33.85 -31.70 36.33
CA SER A 7 -34.81 -30.73 35.74
C SER A 7 -36.16 -30.81 36.45
N PRO A 8 -36.98 -29.74 36.37
CA PRO A 8 -38.34 -29.99 35.91
C PRO A 8 -38.87 -28.93 34.93
N LEU A 9 -39.55 -29.45 33.91
CA LEU A 9 -40.57 -28.84 33.07
C LEU A 9 -41.83 -28.55 33.93
N ASN A 10 -42.40 -27.34 33.88
CA ASN A 10 -43.85 -27.09 33.95
C ASN A 10 -44.22 -25.59 33.71
N GLU A 11 -45.05 -25.39 32.69
CA GLU A 11 -45.90 -24.25 32.27
C GLU A 11 -47.01 -23.86 33.30
N PRO A 12 -47.94 -22.88 33.06
CA PRO A 12 -47.90 -21.58 32.37
C PRO A 12 -48.59 -20.44 33.25
N PRO A 13 -49.31 -19.38 32.77
CA PRO A 13 -49.16 -17.97 33.25
C PRO A 13 -50.35 -17.40 34.07
N PRO A 14 -50.24 -16.17 34.60
CA PRO A 14 -51.27 -15.12 34.34
C PRO A 14 -50.64 -13.72 34.14
N GLU A 15 -50.96 -12.96 33.10
CA GLU A 15 -52.07 -11.99 32.93
C GLU A 15 -51.97 -10.67 33.76
N VAL A 16 -51.43 -9.63 33.10
CA VAL A 16 -51.81 -8.19 32.98
C VAL A 16 -52.01 -7.25 34.22
N VAL A 17 -51.47 -6.03 34.07
CA VAL A 17 -52.04 -4.68 34.41
C VAL A 17 -51.24 -3.81 35.42
N GLN A 18 -50.66 -2.73 34.87
CA GLN A 18 -50.44 -1.33 35.34
C GLN A 18 -49.98 -1.00 36.76
N VAL A 19 -48.96 -0.14 36.87
CA VAL A 19 -49.02 1.09 37.71
C VAL A 19 -48.14 2.22 37.13
N GLN A 20 -48.72 3.41 36.90
CA GLN A 20 -48.03 4.69 36.68
C GLN A 20 -47.29 5.16 37.96
N PRO A 21 -46.30 6.07 37.85
CA PRO A 21 -46.61 7.43 38.30
C PRO A 21 -46.01 8.55 37.43
N ASN A 22 -46.84 9.57 37.16
CA ASN A 22 -46.42 10.87 36.65
C ASN A 22 -45.52 11.61 37.65
N PRO A 23 -44.48 12.34 37.19
CA PRO A 23 -44.02 13.53 37.86
C PRO A 23 -44.57 14.80 37.20
N LYS A 24 -45.20 15.62 38.04
CA LYS A 24 -45.66 16.99 37.81
C LYS A 24 -44.66 17.84 36.99
N THR A 25 -45.18 18.35 35.88
CA THR A 25 -44.84 19.63 35.24
C THR A 25 -44.88 20.80 36.23
N VAL A 26 -43.89 21.72 36.20
CA VAL A 26 -44.02 23.21 36.25
C VAL A 26 -42.64 23.79 35.87
N ILE A 27 -42.37 24.12 34.59
CA ILE A 27 -42.63 25.37 33.83
C ILE A 27 -41.45 26.36 33.87
N ALA A 28 -40.84 26.59 32.69
CA ALA A 28 -40.65 27.90 32.02
C ALA A 28 -39.84 27.67 30.72
N GLN A 29 -40.50 27.48 29.57
CA GLN A 29 -40.69 28.48 28.48
C GLN A 29 -39.35 29.11 28.03
N LYS A 30 -38.85 29.00 26.79
CA LYS A 30 -39.46 29.06 25.44
C LYS A 30 -38.29 28.89 24.40
N PRO A 31 -38.52 29.00 23.07
CA PRO A 31 -38.76 27.95 22.07
C PRO A 31 -37.60 27.74 21.08
N GLU A 32 -37.76 26.72 20.23
CA GLU A 32 -37.27 26.57 18.86
C GLU A 32 -36.38 25.35 18.62
N GLU A 33 -36.81 24.62 17.61
CA GLU A 33 -36.52 23.24 17.25
C GLU A 33 -35.75 23.27 15.92
N ALA A 34 -34.97 22.21 15.67
CA ALA A 34 -34.16 21.91 14.48
C ALA A 34 -32.84 22.70 14.35
N ASP A 35 -31.65 22.10 14.31
CA ASP A 35 -31.21 20.74 14.01
C ASP A 35 -29.85 20.59 14.75
N PRO A 36 -29.53 19.47 15.42
CA PRO A 36 -28.17 19.25 15.87
C PRO A 36 -27.32 19.15 14.60
N ALA A 37 -26.67 20.27 14.25
CA ALA A 37 -25.76 20.40 13.13
C ALA A 37 -25.04 19.07 12.94
N LYS A 38 -25.44 18.32 11.92
CA LYS A 38 -24.76 17.13 11.46
C LYS A 38 -23.27 17.47 11.47
N PRO A 39 -22.40 16.64 12.10
CA PRO A 39 -20.98 16.83 11.90
C PRO A 39 -20.76 16.88 10.39
N ASN A 40 -20.26 18.02 9.92
CA ASN A 40 -19.97 18.25 8.52
C ASN A 40 -19.09 17.06 8.09
N PRO A 41 -19.53 16.22 7.14
CA PRO A 41 -18.75 15.07 6.72
C PRO A 41 -17.37 15.58 6.33
N GLU A 42 -16.36 15.00 6.97
CA GLU A 42 -14.94 15.23 6.72
C GLU A 42 -14.75 15.66 5.26
N GLU A 43 -14.38 16.93 5.06
CA GLU A 43 -13.78 17.36 3.82
C GLU A 43 -12.44 16.63 3.79
N LEU A 44 -12.47 15.40 3.25
CA LEU A 44 -11.30 14.61 2.91
C LEU A 44 -10.40 15.54 2.11
N GLU A 45 -9.34 16.04 2.76
CA GLU A 45 -8.27 16.77 2.10
C GLU A 45 -7.91 15.95 0.86
N LYS A 46 -8.19 16.52 -0.32
CA LYS A 46 -7.86 15.87 -1.58
C LYS A 46 -6.34 15.66 -1.53
N PRO A 47 -5.83 14.43 -1.72
CA PRO A 47 -4.40 14.21 -1.71
C PRO A 47 -3.77 15.17 -2.71
N ASP A 48 -2.75 15.91 -2.26
CA ASP A 48 -1.99 16.80 -3.11
C ASP A 48 -1.61 16.08 -4.41
N PRO A 49 -1.70 16.76 -5.57
CA PRO A 49 -1.27 16.16 -6.82
C PRO A 49 0.18 15.66 -6.68
N PRO A 50 0.50 14.46 -7.20
CA PRO A 50 1.83 13.90 -7.08
C PRO A 50 2.85 14.89 -7.66
N LYS A 51 3.84 15.26 -6.85
CA LYS A 51 4.92 16.15 -7.30
C LYS A 51 5.69 15.45 -8.44
N PRO A 52 6.10 16.19 -9.48
CA PRO A 52 6.94 15.62 -10.53
C PRO A 52 8.21 15.05 -9.91
N VAL A 53 8.50 13.78 -10.22
CA VAL A 53 9.68 13.09 -9.69
C VAL A 53 10.89 13.53 -10.50
N ASP A 54 11.92 14.05 -9.81
CA ASP A 54 13.21 14.33 -10.44
C ASP A 54 13.97 13.00 -10.59
N ILE A 55 13.79 12.35 -11.75
CA ILE A 55 14.37 11.03 -12.05
C ILE A 55 15.91 11.04 -11.95
N PRO A 56 16.64 12.04 -12.47
CA PRO A 56 18.09 12.12 -12.28
C PRO A 56 18.50 12.15 -10.81
N ALA A 57 17.80 12.93 -9.97
CA ALA A 57 18.05 12.97 -8.53
C ALA A 57 17.74 11.63 -7.84
N ALA A 58 16.63 10.97 -8.22
CA ALA A 58 16.26 9.66 -7.70
C ALA A 58 17.32 8.59 -7.99
N LEU A 59 17.86 8.58 -9.21
CA LEU A 59 18.93 7.68 -9.62
C LEU A 59 20.28 8.02 -8.95
N ALA A 60 20.51 9.30 -8.60
CA ALA A 60 21.69 9.75 -7.89
C ALA A 60 21.70 9.41 -6.39
N LEU A 61 20.63 8.82 -5.85
CA LEU A 61 20.55 8.40 -4.45
C LEU A 61 21.71 7.45 -4.11
N LYS A 62 22.52 7.85 -3.12
CA LYS A 62 23.69 7.10 -2.67
C LYS A 62 23.29 5.97 -1.74
N LEU A 63 23.91 4.81 -1.95
CA LEU A 63 23.75 3.61 -1.15
C LEU A 63 25.11 3.25 -0.54
N VAL A 64 25.15 3.11 0.79
CA VAL A 64 26.37 2.65 1.49
C VAL A 64 26.80 1.28 0.97
N LYS A 65 25.82 0.40 0.77
CA LYS A 65 26.00 -0.93 0.17
C LYS A 65 24.72 -1.41 -0.50
N PHE A 66 24.87 -2.14 -1.58
CA PHE A 66 23.83 -2.96 -2.19
C PHE A 66 24.39 -4.40 -2.27
N GLU A 67 23.86 -5.29 -1.45
CA GLU A 67 24.33 -6.67 -1.37
C GLU A 67 23.12 -7.59 -1.27
N GLN A 68 23.04 -8.53 -2.21
CA GLN A 68 22.08 -9.62 -2.14
C GLN A 68 22.70 -10.81 -1.39
N ILE A 69 21.92 -11.39 -0.47
CA ILE A 69 22.30 -12.60 0.25
C ILE A 69 22.31 -13.81 -0.70
N GLN A 70 21.39 -13.84 -1.67
CA GLN A 70 21.26 -14.89 -2.67
C GLN A 70 20.95 -14.28 -4.05
N ALA A 71 21.21 -15.05 -5.12
CA ALA A 71 20.81 -14.64 -6.46
C ALA A 71 19.29 -14.52 -6.55
N ALA A 72 18.81 -13.46 -7.19
CA ALA A 72 17.39 -13.21 -7.39
C ALA A 72 17.09 -13.07 -8.89
N PRO A 73 15.86 -13.36 -9.33
CA PRO A 73 15.46 -13.15 -10.72
C PRO A 73 15.71 -11.70 -11.16
N PHE A 74 16.18 -11.52 -12.39
CA PHE A 74 16.43 -10.20 -12.96
C PHE A 74 15.23 -9.25 -12.86
N GLU A 75 14.02 -9.76 -13.15
CA GLU A 75 12.78 -8.98 -13.03
C GLU A 75 12.51 -8.52 -11.59
N GLU A 76 12.79 -9.37 -10.59
CA GLU A 76 12.63 -9.02 -9.18
C GLU A 76 13.61 -7.92 -8.76
N LEU A 77 14.84 -7.96 -9.26
CA LEU A 77 15.83 -6.92 -8.99
C LEU A 77 15.48 -5.60 -9.67
N LEU A 78 14.94 -5.63 -10.89
CA LEU A 78 14.43 -4.42 -11.53
C LEU A 78 13.28 -3.81 -10.73
N PHE A 79 12.38 -4.65 -10.21
CA PHE A 79 11.31 -4.19 -9.32
C PHE A 79 11.87 -3.54 -8.05
N GLN A 80 12.88 -4.13 -7.42
CA GLN A 80 13.54 -3.51 -6.26
C GLN A 80 14.17 -2.15 -6.60
N VAL A 81 14.78 -2.01 -7.78
CA VAL A 81 15.34 -0.73 -8.24
C VAL A 81 14.25 0.32 -8.48
N GLN A 82 13.12 -0.09 -9.05
CA GLN A 82 11.93 0.77 -9.18
C GLN A 82 11.45 1.25 -7.80
N GLU A 83 11.34 0.35 -6.82
CA GLU A 83 10.91 0.70 -5.46
C GLU A 83 11.91 1.66 -4.77
N MET A 84 13.22 1.43 -4.94
CA MET A 84 14.26 2.30 -4.36
C MET A 84 14.29 3.70 -4.97
N SER A 85 14.06 3.81 -6.28
CA SER A 85 14.03 5.11 -6.98
C SER A 85 12.68 5.81 -6.88
N GLY A 86 11.60 5.07 -6.67
CA GLY A 86 10.24 5.58 -6.84
C GLY A 86 9.90 5.95 -8.29
N VAL A 87 10.72 5.53 -9.26
CA VAL A 87 10.55 5.86 -10.68
C VAL A 87 10.06 4.63 -11.44
N PRO A 88 8.93 4.71 -12.16
CA PRO A 88 8.45 3.60 -12.98
C PRO A 88 9.48 3.16 -14.02
N ILE A 89 9.71 1.85 -14.15
CA ILE A 89 10.57 1.27 -15.19
C ILE A 89 9.69 0.56 -16.21
N LYS A 90 9.71 1.03 -17.46
CA LYS A 90 8.91 0.48 -18.57
C LYS A 90 9.80 -0.22 -19.58
N ARG A 91 9.25 -1.25 -20.24
CA ARG A 91 9.93 -1.98 -21.30
C ARG A 91 9.66 -1.28 -22.64
N GLY A 92 10.71 -0.88 -23.34
CA GLY A 92 10.61 -0.40 -24.71
C GLY A 92 10.25 -1.53 -25.68
N LYS A 93 9.98 -1.17 -26.93
CA LYS A 93 9.54 -2.11 -27.98
C LYS A 93 10.59 -3.17 -28.34
N ASP A 94 11.86 -2.81 -28.25
CA ASP A 94 12.99 -3.68 -28.63
C ASP A 94 13.46 -4.60 -27.48
N VAL A 95 12.82 -4.53 -26.32
CA VAL A 95 13.15 -5.32 -25.14
C VAL A 95 12.53 -6.72 -25.23
N PRO A 96 13.21 -7.79 -24.79
CA PRO A 96 12.65 -9.14 -24.83
C PRO A 96 11.30 -9.26 -24.12
N GLU A 97 10.39 -10.04 -24.71
CA GLU A 97 9.06 -10.31 -24.12
C GLU A 97 9.16 -10.92 -22.72
N LYS A 98 8.09 -10.81 -21.92
CA LYS A 98 8.04 -11.38 -20.55
C LYS A 98 8.39 -12.87 -20.48
N ALA A 99 8.07 -13.63 -21.52
CA ALA A 99 8.39 -15.05 -21.60
C ALA A 99 9.88 -15.34 -21.85
N ASN A 100 10.70 -14.33 -22.15
CA ASN A 100 12.12 -14.52 -22.39
C ASN A 100 12.83 -14.96 -21.09
N PRO A 101 13.70 -16.00 -21.14
CA PRO A 101 14.38 -16.52 -19.95
C PRO A 101 15.26 -15.48 -19.23
N ILE A 102 15.63 -14.37 -19.88
CA ILE A 102 16.43 -13.31 -19.27
C ILE A 102 15.77 -12.71 -18.02
N TRP A 103 14.43 -12.65 -17.97
CA TRP A 103 13.68 -12.08 -16.84
C TRP A 103 13.73 -12.95 -15.60
N SER A 104 13.79 -14.27 -15.80
CA SER A 104 13.91 -15.26 -14.72
C SER A 104 15.35 -15.63 -14.42
N GLN A 105 16.32 -15.07 -15.15
CA GLN A 105 17.73 -15.36 -14.94
C GLN A 105 18.14 -14.90 -13.53
N PRO A 106 18.75 -15.79 -12.71
CA PRO A 106 19.24 -15.41 -11.40
C PRO A 106 20.47 -14.51 -11.55
N VAL A 107 20.42 -13.34 -10.93
CA VAL A 107 21.49 -12.34 -10.91
C VAL A 107 21.86 -12.04 -9.46
N SER A 108 23.18 -11.93 -9.23
CA SER A 108 23.77 -11.53 -7.95
C SER A 108 24.64 -10.31 -8.16
N LEU A 109 24.35 -9.24 -7.41
CA LEU A 109 25.13 -8.01 -7.37
C LEU A 109 25.63 -7.76 -5.95
N ARG A 110 26.89 -7.32 -5.85
CA ARG A 110 27.50 -6.83 -4.62
C ARG A 110 28.27 -5.56 -4.92
N LEU A 111 27.72 -4.44 -4.47
CA LEU A 111 28.24 -3.11 -4.73
C LEU A 111 28.38 -2.37 -3.39
N LYS A 112 29.48 -1.64 -3.21
CA LYS A 112 29.74 -0.77 -2.05
C LYS A 112 29.84 0.65 -2.54
N GLU A 113 29.48 1.62 -1.70
CA GLU A 113 29.57 3.06 -2.01
C GLU A 113 28.99 3.39 -3.40
N THR A 114 27.77 2.91 -3.64
CA THR A 114 27.14 2.89 -4.95
C THR A 114 25.98 3.90 -5.03
N THR A 115 25.29 3.95 -6.16
CA THR A 115 24.06 4.72 -6.35
C THR A 115 22.98 3.85 -6.98
N VAL A 116 21.72 4.25 -6.88
CA VAL A 116 20.63 3.53 -7.55
C VAL A 116 20.88 3.43 -9.06
N LYS A 117 21.44 4.50 -9.68
CA LYS A 117 21.94 4.49 -11.06
C LYS A 117 22.91 3.35 -11.32
N GLN A 118 23.95 3.24 -10.51
CA GLN A 118 25.01 2.23 -10.68
C GLN A 118 24.50 0.81 -10.46
N VAL A 119 23.53 0.62 -9.56
CA VAL A 119 22.83 -0.66 -9.38
C VAL A 119 22.04 -1.01 -10.64
N LEU A 120 21.24 -0.06 -11.17
CA LEU A 120 20.48 -0.23 -12.41
C LEU A 120 21.40 -0.56 -13.59
N GLU A 121 22.46 0.21 -13.80
CA GLU A 121 23.45 0.00 -14.86
C GLU A 121 24.11 -1.36 -14.76
N SER A 122 24.54 -1.75 -13.55
CA SER A 122 25.16 -3.06 -13.30
C SER A 122 24.19 -4.21 -13.57
N LEU A 123 22.91 -4.02 -13.25
CA LEU A 123 21.85 -4.99 -13.49
C LEU A 123 21.62 -5.14 -15.00
N LEU A 124 21.31 -4.04 -15.69
CA LEU A 124 21.01 -4.02 -17.13
C LEU A 124 22.17 -4.56 -17.99
N ALA A 125 23.41 -4.32 -17.58
CA ALA A 125 24.59 -4.88 -18.25
C ALA A 125 24.59 -6.41 -18.28
N LYS A 126 24.05 -7.09 -17.26
CA LYS A 126 23.93 -8.56 -17.26
C LYS A 126 22.92 -9.09 -18.28
N ALA A 127 21.95 -8.26 -18.66
CA ALA A 127 20.90 -8.58 -19.61
C ALA A 127 21.12 -8.00 -21.01
N GLN A 128 22.28 -7.37 -21.28
CA GLN A 128 22.54 -6.63 -22.52
C GLN A 128 21.44 -5.59 -22.81
N LEU A 129 20.96 -4.94 -21.76
CA LEU A 129 19.98 -3.86 -21.85
C LEU A 129 20.63 -2.52 -21.51
N SER A 130 19.99 -1.45 -21.96
CA SER A 130 20.29 -0.06 -21.64
C SER A 130 18.99 0.65 -21.26
N TYR A 131 19.08 1.91 -20.84
CA TYR A 131 17.90 2.70 -20.49
C TYR A 131 18.02 4.14 -20.97
N THR A 132 16.87 4.77 -21.17
CA THR A 132 16.70 6.20 -21.40
C THR A 132 15.83 6.78 -20.30
N ILE A 133 16.09 8.02 -19.92
CA ILE A 133 15.26 8.75 -18.94
C ILE A 133 14.21 9.54 -19.74
N GLU A 134 12.96 9.15 -19.56
CA GLU A 134 11.80 9.88 -20.07
C GLU A 134 11.27 10.84 -18.98
N SER A 135 10.26 11.65 -19.30
CA SER A 135 9.77 12.69 -18.36
C SER A 135 9.13 12.14 -17.07
N ASP A 136 8.63 10.89 -17.10
CA ASP A 136 7.87 10.27 -16.01
C ASP A 136 8.35 8.86 -15.66
N HIS A 137 9.25 8.28 -16.46
CA HIS A 137 9.68 6.90 -16.30
C HIS A 137 11.07 6.66 -16.89
N ILE A 138 11.61 5.50 -16.59
CA ILE A 138 12.81 4.96 -17.23
C ILE A 138 12.35 3.97 -18.30
N GLU A 139 12.73 4.18 -19.55
CA GLU A 139 12.44 3.26 -20.64
C GLU A 139 13.65 2.35 -20.89
N LEU A 140 13.43 1.03 -20.90
CA LEU A 140 14.46 0.04 -21.19
C LEU A 140 14.58 -0.20 -22.70
N HIS A 141 15.80 -0.44 -23.18
CA HIS A 141 16.13 -0.76 -24.57
C HIS A 141 17.12 -1.92 -24.65
N SER A 142 17.07 -2.69 -25.74
CA SER A 142 18.12 -3.69 -26.00
C SER A 142 19.39 -3.01 -26.51
N THR A 143 20.52 -3.39 -25.92
CA THR A 143 21.85 -2.99 -26.40
C THR A 143 22.21 -3.95 -27.54
N LYS A 144 21.76 -3.62 -28.75
CA LYS A 144 21.96 -4.44 -29.96
C LYS A 144 23.38 -4.31 -30.51
#